data_AF-A0AAD4ZM07-F1
#
_entry.id   AF-A0AAD4ZM07-F1
#
_cell.length_a   1.000
_cell.length_b   1.000
_cell.length_c   1.000
_cell.angle_alpha   90.00
_cell.angle_beta   90.00
_cell.angle_gamma   90.00
#
_symmetry.space_group_name_H-M   'P 1'
#
loop_
_entity.id
_entity.type
_entity.pdbx_description
1 polymer ?
#
loop_
_entity_poly.entity_id
_entity_poly.type
_entity_poly.pdbx_seq_one_letter_code
_entity_poly.pdbx_strand_id
1 'polypeptide(L)'
;MVQEEQLEEDDWRKPVKEKISKGSDIKELKDYAIIFGELYRRLPRGILTRCIGTIEARVKLQEVHEVTCNLEPIISLYRRLQCKGCY
;
A
#
# COMPACT_ATOMS: atom_id res chain seq x y z
N MET A 1 19.25 5.53 -12.66
CA MET A 1 18.78 5.13 -13.99
C MET A 1 18.62 3.61 -14.07
N VAL A 2 19.63 2.78 -13.75
CA VAL A 2 19.53 1.30 -13.85
C VAL A 2 18.60 0.62 -12.82
N GLN A 3 18.28 1.31 -11.70
CA GLN A 3 17.51 0.70 -10.61
C GLN A 3 15.98 0.77 -10.78
N GLU A 4 15.45 1.64 -11.64
CA GLU A 4 14.00 1.76 -11.84
C GLU A 4 13.48 0.74 -12.87
N GLU A 5 14.24 0.50 -13.96
CA GLU A 5 13.84 -0.40 -15.05
C GLU A 5 13.82 -1.89 -14.66
N GLN A 6 14.79 -2.37 -13.88
CA GLN A 6 14.85 -3.79 -13.44
C GLN A 6 13.77 -4.13 -12.41
N LEU A 7 13.17 -3.12 -11.79
CA LEU A 7 12.28 -3.23 -10.64
C LEU A 7 10.81 -3.10 -11.07
N GLU A 8 10.55 -2.42 -12.20
CA GLU A 8 9.31 -2.59 -12.97
C GLU A 8 9.18 -4.00 -13.57
N GLU A 9 10.30 -4.69 -13.82
CA GLU A 9 10.31 -6.05 -14.40
C GLU A 9 9.63 -7.07 -13.46
N ASP A 10 9.90 -7.00 -12.15
CA ASP A 10 9.37 -7.89 -11.10
C ASP A 10 8.08 -7.37 -10.43
N ASP A 11 7.26 -6.59 -11.15
CA ASP A 11 5.94 -6.20 -10.61
C ASP A 11 4.99 -7.41 -10.62
N TRP A 12 4.80 -8.02 -9.45
CA TRP A 12 3.89 -9.15 -9.20
C TRP A 12 2.47 -8.92 -9.74
N ARG A 13 2.07 -7.67 -10.02
CA ARG A 13 0.78 -7.32 -10.62
C ARG A 13 0.63 -7.83 -12.06
N LYS A 14 1.72 -7.98 -12.83
CA LYS A 14 1.69 -8.45 -14.24
C LYS A 14 1.04 -9.81 -14.42
N PRO A 15 1.50 -10.90 -13.75
CA PRO A 15 0.87 -12.20 -13.89
C PRO A 15 -0.58 -12.22 -13.37
N VAL A 16 -0.92 -11.40 -12.38
CA VAL A 16 -2.29 -11.27 -11.88
C VAL A 16 -3.20 -10.64 -12.94
N LYS A 17 -2.78 -9.53 -13.57
CA LYS A 17 -3.54 -8.89 -14.64
C LYS A 17 -3.77 -9.85 -15.82
N GLU A 18 -2.75 -10.60 -16.21
CA GLU A 18 -2.89 -11.62 -17.26
C GLU A 18 -3.90 -12.71 -16.90
N LYS A 19 -3.88 -13.21 -15.66
CA LYS A 19 -4.85 -14.20 -15.17
C LYS A 19 -6.28 -13.66 -15.16
N ILE A 20 -6.48 -12.39 -14.78
CA ILE A 20 -7.79 -11.73 -14.85
C ILE A 20 -8.27 -11.67 -16.30
N SER A 21 -7.42 -11.23 -17.22
CA SER A 21 -7.76 -11.13 -18.65
C SER A 21 -8.05 -12.49 -19.28
N LYS A 22 -7.37 -13.55 -18.85
CA LYS A 22 -7.57 -14.93 -19.32
C LYS A 22 -8.79 -15.62 -18.69
N GLY A 23 -9.38 -15.05 -17.63
CA GLY A 23 -10.55 -15.62 -16.94
C GLY A 23 -10.30 -16.98 -16.27
N SER A 24 -9.04 -17.35 -16.04
CA SER A 24 -8.64 -18.73 -15.73
C SER A 24 -8.82 -19.14 -14.27
N ASP A 25 -8.96 -18.19 -13.32
CA ASP A 25 -9.02 -18.50 -11.89
C ASP A 25 -10.03 -17.64 -11.12
N ILE A 26 -11.31 -17.96 -11.32
CA ILE A 26 -12.43 -17.14 -10.81
C ILE A 26 -12.51 -17.19 -9.27
N LYS A 27 -12.01 -18.23 -8.60
CA LYS A 27 -12.16 -18.34 -7.13
C LYS A 27 -11.28 -17.35 -6.37
N GLU A 28 -10.01 -17.27 -6.74
CA GLU A 28 -9.02 -16.42 -6.05
C GLU A 28 -9.02 -14.98 -6.57
N LEU A 29 -9.39 -14.75 -7.83
CA LEU A 29 -9.41 -13.42 -8.43
C LEU A 29 -10.75 -12.69 -8.36
N LYS A 30 -11.77 -13.27 -7.72
CA LYS A 30 -13.09 -12.65 -7.50
C LYS A 30 -13.03 -11.26 -6.86
N ASP A 31 -12.06 -11.07 -5.97
CA ASP A 31 -11.90 -9.81 -5.25
C ASP A 31 -11.08 -8.78 -6.03
N TYR A 32 -10.46 -9.14 -7.15
CA TYR A 32 -9.64 -8.24 -7.93
C TYR A 32 -10.39 -7.66 -9.13
N ALA A 33 -10.14 -6.39 -9.42
CA ALA A 33 -10.71 -5.69 -10.56
C ALA A 33 -9.64 -4.83 -11.24
N ILE A 34 -9.71 -4.73 -12.56
CA ILE A 34 -8.88 -3.80 -13.33
C ILE A 34 -9.74 -2.60 -13.70
N ILE A 35 -9.31 -1.40 -13.28
CA ILE A 35 -10.00 -0.14 -13.56
C ILE A 35 -8.97 0.82 -14.15
N PHE A 36 -9.24 1.36 -15.35
CA PHE A 36 -8.31 2.23 -16.10
C PHE A 36 -6.89 1.64 -16.25
N GLY A 37 -6.76 0.31 -16.36
CA GLY A 37 -5.47 -0.38 -16.47
C GLY A 37 -4.73 -0.60 -15.14
N GLU A 38 -5.27 -0.11 -14.03
CA GLU A 38 -4.73 -0.31 -12.68
C GLU A 38 -5.44 -1.45 -11.95
N LEU A 39 -4.70 -2.17 -11.11
CA LEU A 39 -5.23 -3.29 -10.34
C LEU A 39 -5.79 -2.79 -9.00
N TYR A 40 -7.02 -3.19 -8.69
CA TYR A 40 -7.71 -2.91 -7.45
C TYR A 40 -8.14 -4.20 -6.76
N ARG A 41 -8.25 -4.16 -5.43
CA ARG A 41 -8.82 -5.23 -4.61
C ARG A 41 -10.04 -4.74 -3.85
N ARG A 42 -11.11 -5.54 -3.87
CA ARG A 42 -12.33 -5.38 -3.08
C ARG A 42 -12.13 -6.04 -1.73
N LEU A 43 -12.35 -5.28 -0.67
CA LEU A 43 -12.39 -5.80 0.70
C LEU A 43 -13.83 -6.16 1.10
N PRO A 44 -14.01 -7.02 2.12
CA PRO A 44 -15.33 -7.46 2.62
C PRO A 44 -16.25 -6.34 3.15
N ARG A 45 -15.85 -5.07 3.07
CA ARG A 45 -16.67 -3.89 3.41
C ARG A 45 -17.05 -3.05 2.18
N GLY A 46 -16.87 -3.59 0.97
CA GLY A 46 -17.09 -2.85 -0.29
C GLY A 46 -16.03 -1.80 -0.58
N ILE A 47 -15.00 -1.69 0.26
CA ILE A 47 -13.88 -0.77 0.07
C ILE A 47 -13.02 -1.28 -1.08
N LEU A 48 -12.71 -0.40 -2.02
CA LEU A 48 -11.82 -0.68 -3.12
C LEU A 48 -10.45 -0.05 -2.83
N THR A 49 -9.41 -0.88 -2.76
CA THR A 49 -8.04 -0.41 -2.52
C THR A 49 -7.19 -0.65 -3.76
N ARG A 50 -6.45 0.37 -4.18
CA ARG A 50 -5.44 0.26 -5.25
C ARG A 50 -4.34 -0.71 -4.82
N CYS A 51 -3.99 -1.65 -5.67
CA CYS A 51 -2.82 -2.51 -5.48
C CYS A 51 -1.57 -1.72 -5.83
N ILE A 52 -0.62 -1.68 -4.91
CA ILE A 52 0.61 -0.90 -5.00
C ILE A 52 1.79 -1.89 -5.12
N GLY A 53 2.81 -1.51 -5.89
CA GLY A 53 4.01 -2.32 -6.09
C GLY A 53 4.90 -2.31 -4.85
N THR A 54 5.93 -3.17 -4.81
CA THR A 54 6.85 -3.24 -3.66
C THR A 54 7.61 -1.92 -3.44
N ILE A 55 8.03 -1.26 -4.52
CA ILE A 55 8.76 0.02 -4.49
C ILE A 55 7.82 1.16 -4.10
N GLU A 56 6.71 1.28 -4.82
CA GLU A 56 5.68 2.28 -4.52
C GLU A 56 5.24 2.17 -3.06
N ALA A 57 5.08 0.94 -2.54
CA ALA A 57 4.73 0.70 -1.15
C ALA A 57 5.82 1.15 -0.18
N ARG A 58 7.11 0.92 -0.49
CA ARG A 58 8.24 1.41 0.32
C ARG A 58 8.26 2.93 0.40
N VAL A 59 8.10 3.62 -0.73
CA VAL A 59 8.05 5.09 -0.78
C VAL A 59 6.86 5.60 0.02
N LYS A 60 5.66 5.04 -0.21
CA LYS A 60 4.44 5.38 0.54
C LYS A 60 4.62 5.18 2.05
N LEU A 61 5.27 4.09 2.44
CA LEU A 61 5.58 3.79 3.85
C LEU A 61 6.53 4.82 4.44
N GLN A 62 7.56 5.23 3.71
CA GLN A 62 8.48 6.28 4.14
C GLN A 62 7.76 7.63 4.26
N GLU A 63 6.93 8.02 3.29
CA GLU A 63 6.11 9.23 3.39
C GLU A 63 5.19 9.21 4.61
N VAL A 64 4.48 8.10 4.83
CA VAL A 64 3.60 7.95 6.00
C VAL A 64 4.41 7.98 7.29
N HIS A 65 5.58 7.34 7.32
CA HIS A 65 6.48 7.36 8.46
C HIS A 65 6.96 8.78 8.75
N GLU A 66 7.44 9.51 7.74
CA GLU A 66 7.88 10.90 7.88
C GLU A 66 6.73 11.78 8.35
N VAL A 67 5.54 11.70 7.76
CA VAL A 67 4.39 12.49 8.20
C VAL A 67 4.00 12.14 9.64
N THR A 68 4.01 10.86 10.01
CA THR A 68 3.60 10.40 11.34
C THR A 68 4.66 10.67 12.42
N CYS A 69 5.94 10.55 12.09
CA CYS A 69 7.06 10.65 13.02
C CYS A 69 7.71 12.04 13.04
N ASN A 70 7.69 12.81 11.95
CA ASN A 70 8.06 14.24 11.98
C ASN A 70 7.01 15.10 12.72
N LEU A 71 5.84 14.52 13.05
CA LEU A 71 4.88 15.09 14.00
C LEU A 71 5.26 14.89 15.48
N GLU A 72 6.36 14.18 15.80
CA GLU A 72 6.88 14.11 17.17
C GLU A 72 8.10 15.04 17.34
N PRO A 73 7.89 16.34 17.66
CA PRO A 73 8.96 17.17 18.19
C PRO A 73 9.25 16.67 19.60
N ILE A 74 10.28 15.82 19.79
CA ILE A 74 10.90 15.42 21.07
C ILE A 74 10.00 15.75 22.28
N ILE A 75 8.85 15.07 22.37
CA ILE A 75 7.87 15.44 23.39
C ILE A 75 8.42 14.86 24.69
N SER A 76 8.79 15.74 25.62
CA SER A 76 9.32 15.32 26.92
C SER A 76 8.34 14.35 27.58
N LEU A 77 8.90 13.36 28.30
CA LEU A 77 8.13 12.33 29.01
C LEU A 77 7.00 12.94 29.86
N TYR A 78 7.25 14.10 30.45
CA TYR A 78 6.29 14.88 31.21
C TYR A 78 5.02 15.23 30.42
N ARG A 79 5.17 15.73 29.18
CA ARG A 79 4.01 16.11 28.34
C ARG A 79 3.23 14.88 27.87
N ARG A 80 3.88 13.71 27.75
CA ARG A 80 3.21 12.43 27.49
C ARG A 80 2.36 11.97 28.68
N LEU A 81 2.84 12.14 29.91
CA LEU A 81 2.09 11.83 31.14
C LEU A 81 0.85 12.71 31.25
N GLN A 82 0.98 14.02 31.01
CA GLN A 82 -0.14 14.96 31.06
C GLN A 82 -1.25 14.64 30.05
N CYS A 83 -0.90 14.32 28.80
CA CYS A 83 -1.91 13.93 27.79
C CYS A 83 -2.68 12.64 28.16
N LYS A 84 -2.12 11.80 29.05
CA LYS A 84 -2.80 10.62 29.60
C LYS A 84 -3.58 10.91 30.90
N GLY A 85 -3.62 12.16 31.33
CA GLY A 85 -4.27 12.56 32.59
C GLY A 85 -3.47 12.22 33.84
N CYS A 86 -2.18 11.89 33.70
CA CYS A 86 -1.28 11.65 34.82
C CYS A 86 -0.44 12.91 35.04
N TYR A 87 -0.41 13.40 36.28
CA TYR A 87 0.48 14.48 36.71
C TYR A 87 1.34 13.97 37.86
#